data_AF-A0AAE2RRS7-F1
#
_entry.id   AF-A0AAE2RRS7-F1
#
_cell.length_a   1.000
_cell.length_b   1.000
_cell.length_c   1.000
_cell.angle_alpha   90.00
_cell.angle_beta   90.00
_cell.angle_gamma   90.00
#
_symmetry.space_group_name_H-M   'P 1'
#
loop_
_entity.id
_entity.type
_entity.pdbx_description
1 polymer ?
#
loop_
_entity_poly.entity_id
_entity_poly.type
_entity_poly.pdbx_seq_one_letter_code
_entity_poly.pdbx_strand_id
1 'polypeptide(L)'
;MIIGFIMSAIFGLLGMVFMIFKDKACILISGYNLKTKKEREKYDKVRLSKDERNFCFTCSIIYLIGAIASIFWGKLCFWITFLVWLIYLFKNIHFNPEKAFDKYKR
;
A
#
# COMPACT_ATOMS: atom_id res chain seq x y z
N MET A 1 -5.07 -6.17 -19.71
CA MET A 1 -5.24 -4.70 -19.79
C MET A 1 -3.96 -4.04 -19.32
N ILE A 2 -3.28 -3.25 -20.17
CA ILE A 2 -1.92 -2.71 -19.89
C ILE A 2 -1.84 -2.00 -18.52
N ILE A 3 -2.89 -1.27 -18.16
CA ILE A 3 -2.98 -0.52 -16.90
C ILE A 3 -2.79 -1.41 -15.65
N GLY A 4 -3.24 -2.67 -15.66
CA GLY A 4 -3.07 -3.57 -14.52
C GLY A 4 -1.60 -3.90 -14.25
N PHE A 5 -0.81 -4.12 -15.30
CA PHE A 5 0.64 -4.32 -15.17
C PHE A 5 1.34 -3.05 -14.69
N ILE A 6 0.95 -1.88 -15.19
CA ILE A 6 1.49 -0.60 -14.73
C ILE A 6 1.22 -0.40 -13.24
N MET A 7 -0.03 -0.60 -12.79
CA MET A 7 -0.39 -0.47 -11.38
C MET A 7 0.36 -1.48 -10.50
N SER A 8 0.48 -2.73 -10.95
CA SER A 8 1.25 -3.76 -10.26
C SER A 8 2.71 -3.34 -10.08
N ALA A 9 3.35 -2.82 -11.13
CA ALA A 9 4.72 -2.34 -11.08
C ALA A 9 4.89 -1.15 -10.12
N ILE A 10 3.99 -0.17 -10.17
CA ILE A 10 4.03 1.00 -9.26
C ILE A 10 3.96 0.55 -7.80
N PHE A 11 2.96 -0.27 -7.44
CA PHE A 11 2.82 -0.76 -6.07
C PHE A 11 3.97 -1.68 -5.66
N GLY A 12 4.49 -2.48 -6.58
CA GLY A 12 5.67 -3.32 -6.34
C GLY A 12 6.91 -2.49 -6.02
N LEU A 13 7.17 -1.44 -6.81
CA LEU A 13 8.28 -0.51 -6.58
C LEU A 13 8.13 0.24 -5.25
N LEU A 14 6.92 0.72 -4.91
CA LEU A 14 6.66 1.32 -3.60
C LEU A 14 6.92 0.33 -2.46
N GLY A 15 6.44 -0.92 -2.59
CA GLY A 15 6.74 -1.99 -1.63
C GLY A 15 8.24 -2.23 -1.47
N MET A 16 9.01 -2.21 -2.56
CA MET A 16 10.47 -2.32 -2.53
C MET A 16 11.13 -1.14 -1.81
N VAL A 17 10.63 0.09 -2.00
CA VAL A 17 11.11 1.26 -1.27
C VAL A 17 10.93 1.07 0.25
N PHE A 18 9.76 0.65 0.71
CA PHE A 18 9.54 0.37 2.13
C PHE A 18 10.36 -0.82 2.64
N MET A 19 10.59 -1.83 1.81
CA MET A 19 11.44 -2.98 2.14
C MET A 19 12.91 -2.58 2.35
N ILE A 20 13.47 -1.75 1.46
CA ILE A 20 14.88 -1.35 1.46
C ILE A 20 15.14 -0.28 2.52
N PHE A 21 14.32 0.78 2.54
CA PHE A 21 14.57 1.95 3.38
C PHE A 21 13.89 1.89 4.76
N LYS A 22 13.01 0.91 4.99
CA LYS A 22 12.39 0.62 6.31
C LYS A 22 11.83 1.88 6.97
N ASP A 23 12.35 2.26 8.14
CA ASP A 23 11.84 3.37 8.94
C ASP A 23 12.00 4.74 8.26
N LYS A 24 13.00 4.88 7.37
CA LYS A 24 13.21 6.09 6.57
C LYS A 24 12.10 6.28 5.53
N ALA A 25 11.54 5.20 5.00
CA ALA A 25 10.45 5.26 4.02
C ALA A 25 9.13 5.74 4.62
N CYS A 26 8.94 5.70 5.95
CA CYS A 26 7.72 6.18 6.59
C CYS A 26 7.38 7.64 6.26
N ILE A 27 8.36 8.45 5.86
CA ILE A 27 8.13 9.83 5.41
C ILE A 27 7.26 9.93 4.15
N LEU A 28 7.13 8.84 3.38
CA LEU A 28 6.27 8.77 2.20
C LEU A 28 4.80 8.51 2.56
N ILE A 29 4.52 8.11 3.81
CA ILE A 29 3.18 7.80 4.27
C ILE A 29 2.43 9.10 4.52
N SER A 30 1.33 9.29 3.79
CA SER A 30 0.46 10.45 3.94
C SER A 30 -0.04 10.59 5.38
N GLY A 31 -0.06 11.81 5.90
CA GLY A 31 -0.42 12.10 7.30
C GLY A 31 0.72 11.87 8.29
N TYR A 32 1.55 10.85 8.10
CA TYR A 32 2.78 10.70 8.89
C TYR A 32 3.84 11.74 8.49
N ASN A 33 3.90 12.08 7.21
CA ASN A 33 4.76 13.13 6.66
C ASN A 33 4.46 14.54 7.21
N LEU A 34 3.27 14.78 7.74
CA LEU A 34 2.89 16.05 8.38
C LEU A 34 3.36 16.15 9.83
N LYS A 35 3.64 15.02 10.51
CA LYS A 35 4.08 15.00 11.90
C LYS A 35 5.48 15.59 12.06
N THR A 36 5.73 16.31 13.15
CA THR A 36 7.07 16.81 13.50
C THR A 36 8.03 15.68 13.88
N LYS A 37 9.34 15.94 13.87
CA LYS A 37 10.35 14.94 14.27
C LYS A 37 10.10 14.37 15.67
N LYS A 38 9.75 15.23 16.65
CA LYS A 38 9.43 14.81 18.02
C LYS A 38 8.20 13.92 18.11
N GLU A 39 7.16 14.18 17.31
CA GLU A 39 5.97 13.33 17.27
C GLU A 39 6.29 11.96 16.65
N ARG A 40 7.07 11.94 15.55
CA ARG A 40 7.48 10.72 14.86
C ARG A 40 8.27 9.75 15.75
N GLU A 41 9.03 10.26 16.71
CA GLU A 41 9.80 9.43 17.66
C GLU A 41 8.92 8.58 18.58
N LYS A 42 7.65 8.95 18.77
CA LYS A 42 6.68 8.22 19.59
C LYS A 42 6.15 6.95 18.93
N TYR A 43 6.48 6.69 17.67
CA TYR A 43 5.94 5.57 16.90
C TYR A 43 6.99 4.49 16.62
N ASP A 44 6.54 3.24 16.54
CA ASP A 44 7.28 2.14 15.96
C ASP A 44 7.26 2.25 14.43
N LYS A 45 8.28 2.96 13.92
CA LYS A 45 8.50 3.16 12.49
C LYS A 45 8.78 1.86 11.73
N VAL A 46 9.34 0.85 12.38
CA VAL A 46 9.65 -0.42 11.71
C VAL A 46 8.35 -1.18 11.45
N ARG A 47 7.45 -1.24 12.45
CA ARG A 47 6.13 -1.84 12.29
C ARG A 47 5.28 -1.06 11.28
N LEU A 48 5.27 0.28 11.36
CA LEU A 48 4.56 1.13 10.39
C LEU A 48 5.03 0.89 8.95
N SER A 49 6.35 0.90 8.71
CA SER A 49 6.93 0.63 7.40
C SER A 49 6.59 -0.77 6.89
N LYS A 50 6.62 -1.77 7.78
CA LYS A 50 6.28 -3.16 7.44
C LYS A 50 4.83 -3.33 7.03
N ASP A 51 3.89 -2.68 7.72
CA ASP A 51 2.47 -2.70 7.36
C ASP A 51 2.24 -2.05 5.99
N GLU A 52 2.83 -0.86 5.75
CA GLU A 52 2.72 -0.16 4.46
C GLU A 52 3.34 -0.95 3.30
N ARG A 53 4.50 -1.57 3.53
CA ARG A 53 5.15 -2.49 2.59
C ARG A 53 4.22 -3.64 2.19
N ASN A 54 3.60 -4.29 3.19
CA ASN A 54 2.73 -5.42 2.95
C ASN A 54 1.46 -5.00 2.22
N PHE A 55 0.91 -3.83 2.54
CA PHE A 55 -0.19 -3.22 1.81
C PHE A 55 0.17 -2.99 0.34
N CYS A 56 1.33 -2.37 0.06
CA CYS A 56 1.84 -2.16 -1.30
C CYS A 56 2.00 -3.46 -2.08
N PHE A 57 2.66 -4.48 -1.51
CA PHE A 57 2.83 -5.76 -2.21
C PHE A 57 1.51 -6.50 -2.43
N THR A 58 0.57 -6.43 -1.48
CA THR A 58 -0.75 -7.04 -1.66
C THR A 58 -1.49 -6.36 -2.82
N CYS A 59 -1.47 -5.03 -2.90
CA CYS A 59 -2.01 -4.30 -4.05
C CYS A 59 -1.33 -4.71 -5.36
N SER A 60 0.01 -4.83 -5.36
CA SER A 60 0.79 -5.26 -6.53
C SER A 60 0.38 -6.65 -7.03
N ILE A 61 0.21 -7.61 -6.11
CA ILE A 61 -0.19 -8.98 -6.41
C ILE A 61 -1.63 -9.04 -6.93
N ILE A 62 -2.57 -8.31 -6.32
CA ILE A 62 -3.96 -8.24 -6.78
C ILE A 62 -4.00 -7.78 -8.24
N TYR A 63 -3.32 -6.67 -8.56
CA TYR A 63 -3.26 -6.17 -9.93
C TYR A 63 -2.53 -7.11 -10.90
N LEU A 64 -1.47 -7.79 -10.46
CA LEU A 64 -0.74 -8.75 -11.30
C LEU A 64 -1.63 -9.93 -11.70
N ILE A 65 -2.32 -10.52 -10.72
CA ILE A 65 -3.25 -11.64 -10.94
C ILE A 65 -4.37 -11.20 -11.90
N GLY A 66 -4.97 -10.04 -11.67
CA GLY A 66 -6.02 -9.53 -12.56
C GLY A 66 -5.54 -9.20 -13.96
N ALA A 67 -4.32 -8.66 -14.10
CA ALA A 67 -3.71 -8.37 -15.38
C ALA A 67 -3.48 -9.66 -16.18
N ILE A 68 -2.90 -10.69 -15.55
CA ILE A 68 -2.70 -12.02 -16.14
C ILE A 68 -4.04 -12.66 -16.51
N ALA A 69 -5.01 -12.69 -15.60
CA ALA A 69 -6.34 -13.24 -15.86
C ALA A 69 -7.04 -12.53 -17.02
N SER A 70 -6.87 -11.21 -17.16
CA SER A 70 -7.46 -10.45 -18.27
C SER A 70 -6.89 -10.80 -19.65
N ILE A 71 -5.72 -11.44 -19.73
CA ILE A 71 -5.16 -11.94 -20.99
C ILE A 71 -5.94 -13.18 -21.46
N PHE A 72 -6.32 -14.06 -20.53
CA PHE A 72 -7.00 -15.33 -20.83
C PHE A 72 -8.52 -15.19 -20.95
N TRP A 73 -9.15 -14.39 -20.09
CA TRP A 73 -10.62 -14.28 -19.96
C TRP A 73 -11.17 -12.89 -20.28
N GLY A 74 -10.34 -11.99 -20.83
CA GLY A 74 -10.75 -10.68 -21.30
C GLY A 74 -10.97 -9.63 -20.20
N LYS A 75 -11.62 -8.52 -20.57
CA LYS A 75 -11.67 -7.29 -19.76
C LYS A 75 -12.51 -7.41 -18.48
N LEU A 76 -13.45 -8.36 -18.40
CA LEU A 76 -14.30 -8.53 -17.22
C LEU A 76 -13.50 -8.90 -15.96
N CYS A 77 -12.47 -9.73 -16.11
CA CYS A 77 -11.58 -10.11 -15.00
C CYS A 77 -10.83 -8.91 -14.39
N PHE A 78 -10.52 -7.89 -15.21
CA PHE A 78 -9.93 -6.66 -14.70
C PHE A 78 -10.91 -5.90 -13.79
N TRP A 79 -12.18 -5.78 -14.17
CA TRP A 79 -13.19 -5.11 -13.34
C TRP A 79 -13.42 -5.82 -12.01
N ILE A 80 -13.46 -7.16 -12.02
CA ILE A 80 -13.52 -7.97 -10.80
C ILE A 80 -12.30 -7.69 -9.90
N THR A 81 -11.10 -7.68 -10.48
CA THR A 81 -9.87 -7.38 -9.74
C THR A 81 -9.87 -5.96 -9.18
N PHE A 82 -10.32 -4.98 -9.96
CA PHE A 82 -10.43 -3.59 -9.53
C PHE A 82 -11.37 -3.47 -8.33
N LEU A 83 -12.49 -4.19 -8.33
CA LEU A 83 -13.42 -4.24 -7.20
C LEU A 83 -12.76 -4.87 -5.95
N VAL A 84 -12.05 -5.99 -6.11
CA VAL A 84 -11.30 -6.64 -5.01
C VAL A 84 -10.26 -5.69 -4.43
N TRP A 85 -9.51 -5.00 -5.29
CA TRP A 85 -8.52 -4.01 -4.87
C TRP A 85 -9.19 -2.84 -4.12
N LEU A 86 -10.33 -2.31 -4.61
CA LEU A 86 -11.08 -1.24 -3.92
C LEU A 86 -11.53 -1.66 -2.52
N ILE A 87 -12.08 -2.87 -2.37
CA ILE A 87 -12.50 -3.38 -1.06
C ILE A 87 -11.28 -3.46 -0.12
N TYR A 88 -10.16 -3.97 -0.63
CA TYR A 88 -8.92 -4.05 0.14
C TYR A 88 -8.37 -2.65 0.50
N LEU A 89 -8.44 -1.69 -0.42
CA LEU A 89 -8.03 -0.30 -0.23
C LEU A 89 -8.80 0.34 0.94
N PHE A 90 -10.13 0.32 0.88
CA PHE A 90 -10.97 0.94 1.91
C PHE A 90 -10.86 0.24 3.26
N LYS A 91 -10.58 -1.07 3.29
CA LYS A 91 -10.34 -1.79 4.55
C LYS A 91 -9.05 -1.35 5.24
N ASN A 92 -8.02 -0.96 4.48
CA ASN A 92 -6.70 -0.66 5.03
C ASN A 92 -6.42 0.85 5.17
N ILE A 93 -7.02 1.69 4.32
CA ILE A 93 -6.91 3.14 4.43
C ILE A 93 -7.83 3.64 5.55
N HIS A 94 -7.23 4.30 6.53
CA HIS A 94 -7.93 4.98 7.60
C HIS A 94 -7.97 6.48 7.28
N PHE A 95 -9.15 7.04 7.06
CA PHE A 95 -9.32 8.46 6.75
C PHE A 95 -8.99 9.39 7.93
N ASN A 96 -9.00 8.87 9.16
CA ASN A 96 -8.60 9.63 10.33
C ASN A 96 -7.11 9.33 10.64
N PRO A 97 -6.18 10.28 10.38
CA PRO A 97 -4.75 10.04 10.56
C PRO A 97 -4.37 9.81 12.03
N GLU A 98 -5.07 10.38 13.00
CA GLU A 98 -4.76 10.14 14.42
C GLU A 98 -5.01 8.68 14.78
N LYS A 99 -6.21 8.19 14.47
CA LYS A 99 -6.58 6.79 14.69
C LYS A 99 -5.76 5.81 13.85
N ALA A 100 -5.35 6.23 12.64
CA ALA A 100 -4.54 5.41 11.74
C ALA A 100 -3.18 5.05 12.34
N PHE A 101 -2.56 5.99 13.07
CA PHE A 101 -1.20 5.81 13.59
C PHE A 101 -1.15 5.32 15.04
N ASP A 102 -2.25 5.39 15.79
CA ASP A 102 -2.30 5.00 17.20
C ASP A 102 -1.85 3.55 17.45
N LYS A 103 -2.17 2.61 16.54
CA LYS A 103 -1.73 1.21 16.64
C LYS A 103 -0.21 1.02 16.53
N TYR A 104 0.53 2.06 16.19
CA TYR A 104 1.99 2.07 16.10
C TYR A 104 2.65 2.93 17.18
N LYS A 105 1.92 3.52 18.13
CA LYS A 105 2.56 4.17 19.28
C LYS A 105 3.39 3.14 20.06
N ARG A 106 4.57 3.57 20.51
CA ARG A 106 5.43 2.78 21.40
C ARG A 106 4.87 2.71 22.81
#